data_AF-A0A1X9Z4Q1-F1
#
_entry.id   AF-A0A1X9Z4Q1-F1
#
_cell.length_a   1.000
_cell.length_b   1.000
_cell.length_c   1.000
_cell.angle_alpha   90.00
_cell.angle_beta   90.00
_cell.angle_gamma   90.00
#
_symmetry.space_group_name_H-M   'P 1'
#
loop_
_entity.id
_entity.type
_entity.pdbx_description
1 polymer ?
#
loop_
_entity_poly.entity_id
_entity_poly.type
_entity_poly.pdbx_seq_one_letter_code
_entity_poly.pdbx_strand_id
1 'polypeptide(L)'
;MINPLKRVYTVLAIVALPLIGSAQNNVSGLKTAKKVFIPKNVSRVPDNNDFNDDNSTFSNKRKVESDNVVIFWSKEFGDDPMQNKDTTKTFDVKKSLLETERFYNYYIDQLKVLKKGKSVSDRYKALVFIYGGNDATAYGWGKDSVAILWTPAVRVHRYPYGVLAHELGHSFQFMASCDHGSAFNGAINEMGSQYLLWQVYPDWVDFEHFHLAAFLKQTNLAFLHPENQYHSPFLLEYWSEKHGLDFYGKLLNSVNPGEDPVMTYKRITKIDQEQFNDEVFDASSRFITWDLDRVREVTSKYANKHKTVFNPSADGWYQISKKDCLQSYGYNGIRLKVPTVTSVKLEFKGMAGATGYQNIIPENAGWRYCFLAVKENGERVYGKVYRSNEGSYRFKVPAKTAYLWLVVSAAPTVHVKLPRKPDLISEWPYQIKLTGTDLY
;
A
#
# COMPACT_ATOMS: atom_id res chain seq x y z
N MET A 1 76.82 -0.35 7.05
CA MET A 1 77.14 -1.37 6.04
C MET A 1 75.85 -2.06 5.61
N ILE A 2 75.58 -2.06 4.29
CA ILE A 2 74.71 -2.98 3.53
C ILE A 2 73.17 -2.73 3.57
N ASN A 3 72.72 -1.98 2.56
CA ASN A 3 71.62 -2.18 1.60
C ASN A 3 70.32 -2.94 1.97
N PRO A 4 69.13 -2.38 1.65
CA PRO A 4 67.86 -3.12 1.66
C PRO A 4 67.58 -3.81 0.30
N LEU A 5 67.16 -5.07 0.36
CA LEU A 5 66.74 -5.85 -0.82
C LEU A 5 65.41 -5.33 -1.41
N LYS A 6 65.45 -5.05 -2.71
CA LYS A 6 64.31 -4.86 -3.60
C LYS A 6 63.45 -6.14 -3.66
N ARG A 7 62.14 -6.02 -3.40
CA ARG A 7 61.15 -7.01 -3.82
C ARG A 7 60.76 -6.75 -5.27
N VAL A 8 61.06 -7.72 -6.13
CA VAL A 8 60.59 -7.79 -7.53
C VAL A 8 59.18 -8.37 -7.50
N TYR A 9 58.21 -7.64 -8.07
CA TYR A 9 56.88 -8.18 -8.37
C TYR A 9 56.92 -8.78 -9.79
N THR A 10 56.75 -10.09 -9.88
CA THR A 10 56.57 -10.81 -11.15
C THR A 10 55.16 -10.52 -11.67
N VAL A 11 55.06 -9.80 -12.79
CA VAL A 11 53.82 -9.64 -13.55
C VAL A 11 53.63 -10.88 -14.41
N LEU A 12 52.62 -11.70 -14.11
CA LEU A 12 52.17 -12.78 -15.00
C LEU A 12 51.31 -12.15 -16.11
N ALA A 13 51.83 -12.11 -17.34
CA ALA A 13 51.05 -11.80 -18.53
C ALA A 13 50.29 -13.07 -18.95
N ILE A 14 48.97 -13.08 -18.79
CA ILE A 14 48.10 -14.12 -19.36
C ILE A 14 47.70 -13.66 -20.77
N VAL A 15 48.22 -14.36 -21.77
CA VAL A 15 47.80 -14.25 -23.17
C VAL A 15 46.49 -15.01 -23.33
N ALA A 16 45.39 -14.30 -23.55
CA ALA A 16 44.11 -14.90 -23.91
C ALA A 16 44.01 -15.03 -25.44
N LEU A 17 44.08 -16.26 -25.94
CA LEU A 17 43.74 -16.61 -27.33
C LEU A 17 42.22 -16.71 -27.49
N PRO A 18 41.64 -16.30 -28.64
CA PRO A 18 40.20 -16.42 -28.88
C PRO A 18 39.87 -17.85 -29.31
N LEU A 19 39.13 -18.58 -28.48
CA LEU A 19 38.52 -19.85 -28.86
C LEU A 19 37.19 -19.58 -29.58
N ILE A 20 37.18 -19.93 -30.85
CA ILE A 20 36.02 -19.92 -31.74
C ILE A 20 35.06 -21.05 -31.34
N GLY A 21 33.82 -20.65 -31.05
CA GLY A 21 32.61 -21.34 -31.50
C GLY A 21 32.30 -22.74 -30.97
N SER A 22 31.58 -22.80 -29.86
CA SER A 22 30.53 -23.81 -29.68
C SER A 22 29.21 -23.08 -29.54
N ALA A 23 28.39 -23.15 -30.58
CA ALA A 23 27.04 -22.61 -30.62
C ALA A 23 26.20 -23.25 -29.50
N GLN A 24 26.09 -22.56 -28.37
CA GLN A 24 25.00 -22.81 -27.44
C GLN A 24 23.73 -22.28 -28.07
N ASN A 25 22.76 -23.17 -28.19
CA ASN A 25 21.39 -22.88 -28.58
C ASN A 25 20.82 -21.73 -27.74
N ASN A 26 20.95 -20.51 -28.27
CA ASN A 26 20.07 -19.41 -27.92
C ASN A 26 18.68 -19.80 -28.44
N VAL A 27 17.91 -20.49 -27.60
CA VAL A 27 16.46 -20.41 -27.71
C VAL A 27 16.10 -19.00 -27.26
N SER A 28 16.32 -18.03 -28.15
CA SER A 28 15.57 -16.78 -28.12
C SER A 28 14.12 -17.18 -28.36
N GLY A 29 13.38 -17.44 -27.28
CA GLY A 29 11.95 -17.61 -27.38
C GLY A 29 11.40 -16.40 -28.14
N LEU A 30 10.87 -16.64 -29.34
CA LEU A 30 10.17 -15.62 -30.12
C LEU A 30 9.12 -15.00 -29.19
N LYS A 31 9.38 -13.78 -28.73
CA LYS A 31 8.44 -13.04 -27.90
C LYS A 31 7.29 -12.64 -28.84
N THR A 32 6.25 -13.47 -28.91
CA THR A 32 5.05 -13.16 -29.68
C THR A 32 4.50 -11.83 -29.19
N ALA A 33 4.38 -10.85 -30.09
CA ALA A 33 3.82 -9.54 -29.75
C ALA A 33 2.38 -9.70 -29.24
N LYS A 34 2.02 -8.95 -28.18
CA LYS A 34 0.67 -8.96 -27.62
C LYS A 34 -0.34 -8.43 -28.63
N LYS A 35 -1.51 -9.06 -28.68
CA LYS A 35 -2.59 -8.67 -29.59
C LYS A 35 -3.61 -7.78 -28.88
N VAL A 36 -4.26 -6.90 -29.63
CA VAL A 36 -5.48 -6.25 -29.16
C VAL A 36 -6.63 -7.25 -29.33
N PHE A 37 -7.27 -7.62 -28.22
CA PHE A 37 -8.48 -8.43 -28.22
C PHE A 37 -9.52 -7.73 -27.36
N ILE A 38 -10.66 -7.40 -27.97
CA ILE A 38 -11.77 -6.70 -27.30
C ILE A 38 -12.85 -7.75 -27.02
N PRO A 39 -13.11 -8.09 -25.74
CA PRO A 39 -14.18 -9.01 -25.37
C PRO A 39 -15.55 -8.52 -25.86
N LYS A 40 -16.53 -9.43 -25.97
CA LYS A 40 -17.93 -9.03 -26.20
C LYS A 40 -18.51 -8.38 -24.95
N ASN A 41 -19.45 -7.46 -25.10
CA ASN A 41 -20.21 -6.82 -24.00
C ASN A 41 -19.27 -6.23 -22.93
N VAL A 42 -18.31 -5.41 -23.36
CA VAL A 42 -17.41 -4.66 -22.47
C VAL A 42 -18.21 -3.49 -21.90
N SER A 43 -18.20 -3.32 -20.57
CA SER A 43 -18.90 -2.20 -19.92
C SER A 43 -18.48 -0.85 -20.54
N ARG A 44 -19.38 0.14 -20.54
CA ARG A 44 -19.14 1.48 -21.14
C ARG A 44 -18.75 1.49 -22.63
N VAL A 45 -18.79 0.36 -23.32
CA VAL A 45 -18.70 0.26 -24.78
C VAL A 45 -20.08 -0.12 -25.29
N PRO A 46 -20.67 0.61 -26.26
CA PRO A 46 -21.97 0.25 -26.82
C PRO A 46 -21.98 -1.18 -27.39
N ASP A 47 -23.06 -1.93 -27.19
CA ASP A 47 -23.16 -3.33 -27.62
C ASP A 47 -22.98 -3.51 -29.14
N ASN A 48 -23.36 -2.50 -29.93
CA ASN A 48 -23.22 -2.46 -31.38
C ASN A 48 -22.04 -1.61 -31.88
N ASN A 49 -21.05 -1.30 -31.01
CA ASN A 49 -19.91 -0.49 -31.41
C ASN A 49 -19.05 -1.21 -32.45
N ASP A 50 -19.02 -0.71 -33.69
CA ASP A 50 -18.11 -1.18 -34.72
C ASP A 50 -16.78 -0.40 -34.66
N PHE A 51 -15.71 -1.05 -34.23
CA PHE A 51 -14.38 -0.44 -34.13
C PHE A 51 -13.76 -0.09 -35.49
N ASN A 52 -14.30 -0.56 -36.60
CA ASN A 52 -13.86 -0.19 -37.95
C ASN A 52 -14.67 0.96 -38.56
N ASP A 53 -15.80 1.33 -37.96
CA ASP A 53 -16.57 2.51 -38.34
C ASP A 53 -16.09 3.73 -37.52
N ASP A 54 -15.65 4.77 -38.22
CA ASP A 54 -15.24 6.02 -37.59
C ASP A 54 -16.41 6.79 -36.96
N ASN A 55 -17.65 6.44 -37.30
CA ASN A 55 -18.83 7.02 -36.68
C ASN A 55 -19.22 6.40 -35.34
N SER A 56 -18.68 5.23 -35.01
CA SER A 56 -18.88 4.58 -33.71
C SER A 56 -18.34 5.39 -32.55
N THR A 57 -18.84 5.11 -31.33
CA THR A 57 -18.36 5.75 -30.10
C THR A 57 -16.84 5.56 -29.96
N PHE A 58 -16.36 4.32 -30.10
CA PHE A 58 -14.94 4.00 -30.17
C PHE A 58 -14.59 3.46 -31.56
N SER A 59 -13.42 3.85 -32.07
CA SER A 59 -12.95 3.44 -33.40
C SER A 59 -11.44 3.22 -33.40
N ASN A 60 -10.96 2.37 -34.31
CA ASN A 60 -9.54 2.17 -34.60
C ASN A 60 -8.84 3.43 -35.14
N LYS A 61 -9.58 4.48 -35.53
CA LYS A 61 -9.05 5.81 -35.85
C LYS A 61 -8.74 6.65 -34.60
N ARG A 62 -9.45 6.41 -33.50
CA ARG A 62 -9.30 7.08 -32.19
C ARG A 62 -8.72 6.11 -31.16
N LYS A 63 -7.49 5.64 -31.46
CA LYS A 63 -6.70 4.83 -30.54
C LYS A 63 -5.22 5.17 -30.59
N VAL A 64 -4.52 4.82 -29.52
CA VAL A 64 -3.06 4.80 -29.47
C VAL A 64 -2.61 3.54 -28.71
N GLU A 65 -1.49 2.95 -29.10
CA GLU A 65 -1.01 1.69 -28.50
C GLU A 65 0.51 1.64 -28.30
N SER A 66 0.91 0.94 -27.25
CA SER A 66 2.28 0.56 -26.88
C SER A 66 2.41 -0.98 -26.93
N ASP A 67 3.51 -1.54 -26.43
CA ASP A 67 3.71 -2.99 -26.39
C ASP A 67 2.65 -3.71 -25.53
N ASN A 68 2.22 -3.10 -24.43
CA ASN A 68 1.32 -3.74 -23.47
C ASN A 68 -0.07 -3.09 -23.35
N VAL A 69 -0.27 -1.88 -23.88
CA VAL A 69 -1.49 -1.10 -23.64
C VAL A 69 -2.07 -0.60 -24.96
N VAL A 70 -3.39 -0.55 -25.06
CA VAL A 70 -4.12 0.22 -26.08
C VAL A 70 -5.14 1.12 -25.40
N ILE A 71 -5.15 2.39 -25.77
CA ILE A 71 -6.11 3.39 -25.32
C ILE A 71 -7.03 3.74 -26.47
N PHE A 72 -8.34 3.61 -26.26
CA PHE A 72 -9.40 4.13 -27.11
C PHE A 72 -10.05 5.33 -26.43
N TRP A 73 -10.52 6.30 -27.21
CA TRP A 73 -11.32 7.40 -26.69
C TRP A 73 -12.60 7.63 -27.49
N SER A 74 -13.63 8.13 -26.80
CA SER A 74 -14.93 8.42 -27.40
C SER A 74 -14.83 9.46 -28.51
N LYS A 75 -15.63 9.29 -29.58
CA LYS A 75 -15.80 10.24 -30.68
C LYS A 75 -16.12 11.65 -30.22
N GLU A 76 -16.80 11.81 -29.08
CA GLU A 76 -17.14 13.14 -28.54
C GLU A 76 -15.91 14.01 -28.21
N PHE A 77 -14.74 13.38 -28.03
CA PHE A 77 -13.51 14.10 -27.73
C PHE A 77 -12.79 14.64 -28.97
N GLY A 78 -13.24 14.25 -30.18
CA GLY A 78 -12.58 14.57 -31.45
C GLY A 78 -11.38 13.69 -31.76
N ASP A 79 -10.74 13.94 -32.90
CA ASP A 79 -9.57 13.17 -33.37
C ASP A 79 -8.32 13.47 -32.54
N ASP A 80 -8.18 14.70 -32.08
CA ASP A 80 -7.17 15.11 -31.09
C ASP A 80 -7.89 15.68 -29.85
N PRO A 81 -7.97 14.92 -28.75
CA PRO A 81 -8.59 15.40 -27.51
C PRO A 81 -7.96 16.68 -26.97
N MET A 82 -6.69 16.99 -27.30
CA MET A 82 -6.05 18.24 -26.89
C MET A 82 -6.65 19.48 -27.57
N GLN A 83 -7.37 19.30 -28.69
CA GLN A 83 -8.07 20.37 -29.40
C GLN A 83 -9.55 20.50 -28.99
N ASN A 84 -9.98 19.77 -27.94
CA ASN A 84 -11.36 19.86 -27.49
C ASN A 84 -11.68 21.28 -26.98
N LYS A 85 -12.83 21.82 -27.39
CA LYS A 85 -13.29 23.15 -26.95
C LYS A 85 -13.60 23.20 -25.45
N ASP A 86 -14.01 22.07 -24.88
CA ASP A 86 -14.19 21.92 -23.44
C ASP A 86 -12.87 21.50 -22.79
N THR A 87 -12.23 22.44 -22.08
CA THR A 87 -10.95 22.22 -21.39
C THR A 87 -10.99 21.16 -20.29
N THR A 88 -12.17 20.75 -19.82
CA THR A 88 -12.31 19.63 -18.87
C THR A 88 -12.25 18.26 -19.57
N LYS A 89 -12.39 18.27 -20.90
CA LYS A 89 -12.34 17.10 -21.78
C LYS A 89 -11.04 17.01 -22.58
N THR A 90 -10.09 17.93 -22.39
CA THR A 90 -8.77 17.87 -23.02
C THR A 90 -7.85 16.93 -22.25
N PHE A 91 -7.19 16.00 -22.92
CA PHE A 91 -6.20 15.10 -22.31
C PHE A 91 -5.12 14.70 -23.33
N ASP A 92 -3.90 14.54 -22.84
CA ASP A 92 -2.77 14.09 -23.67
C ASP A 92 -2.78 12.56 -23.74
N VAL A 93 -3.32 12.01 -24.84
CA VAL A 93 -3.36 10.56 -25.10
C VAL A 93 -1.97 9.92 -25.19
N LYS A 94 -0.97 10.63 -25.70
CA LYS A 94 0.39 10.08 -25.86
C LYS A 94 1.08 9.97 -24.51
N LYS A 95 0.97 11.01 -23.67
CA LYS A 95 1.50 10.99 -22.31
C LYS A 95 0.75 9.98 -21.43
N SER A 96 -0.58 9.88 -21.59
CA SER A 96 -1.40 8.89 -20.89
C SER A 96 -0.96 7.46 -21.23
N LEU A 97 -0.69 7.17 -22.51
CA LEU A 97 -0.17 5.88 -22.95
C LEU A 97 1.22 5.59 -22.37
N LEU A 98 2.14 6.55 -22.44
CA LEU A 98 3.50 6.40 -21.93
C LEU A 98 3.50 6.07 -20.42
N GLU A 99 2.72 6.81 -19.64
CA GLU A 99 2.61 6.58 -18.20
C GLU A 99 1.91 5.26 -17.88
N THR A 100 0.84 4.89 -18.61
CA THR A 100 0.16 3.60 -18.39
C THR A 100 1.08 2.41 -18.71
N GLU A 101 1.88 2.51 -19.76
CA GLU A 101 2.92 1.53 -20.11
C GLU A 101 3.99 1.45 -19.01
N ARG A 102 4.42 2.59 -18.46
CA ARG A 102 5.36 2.64 -17.31
C ARG A 102 4.79 1.92 -16.09
N PHE A 103 3.52 2.16 -15.74
CA PHE A 103 2.86 1.48 -14.62
C PHE A 103 2.78 -0.02 -14.86
N TYR A 104 2.32 -0.42 -16.05
CA TYR A 104 2.20 -1.81 -16.46
C TYR A 104 3.52 -2.56 -16.28
N ASN A 105 4.61 -2.01 -16.82
CA ASN A 105 5.93 -2.62 -16.73
C ASN A 105 6.42 -2.67 -15.27
N TYR A 106 6.21 -1.62 -14.48
CA TYR A 106 6.59 -1.63 -13.07
C TYR A 106 5.85 -2.72 -12.26
N TYR A 107 4.55 -2.89 -12.50
CA TYR A 107 3.72 -3.88 -11.80
C TYR A 107 4.15 -5.33 -12.12
N ILE A 108 4.64 -5.59 -13.33
CA ILE A 108 5.19 -6.90 -13.71
C ILE A 108 6.63 -7.07 -13.26
N ASP A 109 7.52 -6.15 -13.63
CA ASP A 109 8.95 -6.36 -13.53
C ASP A 109 9.48 -6.15 -12.09
N GLN A 110 8.94 -5.16 -11.38
CA GLN A 110 9.38 -4.82 -10.02
C GLN A 110 8.50 -5.49 -8.96
N LEU A 111 7.18 -5.33 -9.07
CA LEU A 111 6.24 -5.82 -8.07
C LEU A 111 5.83 -7.29 -8.28
N LYS A 112 6.09 -7.84 -9.47
CA LYS A 112 5.77 -9.23 -9.85
C LYS A 112 4.33 -9.62 -9.49
N VAL A 113 3.41 -8.67 -9.68
CA VAL A 113 1.97 -8.92 -9.49
C VAL A 113 1.51 -10.03 -10.43
N LEU A 114 2.05 -10.03 -11.65
CA LEU A 114 1.87 -11.10 -12.64
C LEU A 114 3.23 -11.70 -13.00
N LYS A 115 3.26 -12.99 -13.32
CA LYS A 115 4.50 -13.71 -13.69
C LYS A 115 4.63 -13.79 -15.20
N LYS A 116 5.51 -12.97 -15.77
CA LYS A 116 5.84 -12.95 -17.21
C LYS A 116 6.18 -14.34 -17.73
N GLY A 117 5.63 -14.70 -18.88
CA GLY A 117 5.76 -16.02 -19.50
C GLY A 117 4.85 -17.09 -18.91
N LYS A 118 4.08 -16.77 -17.87
CA LYS A 118 3.12 -17.65 -17.20
C LYS A 118 1.79 -16.95 -16.92
N SER A 119 1.59 -15.75 -17.46
CA SER A 119 0.43 -14.94 -17.16
C SER A 119 -0.52 -14.89 -18.34
N VAL A 120 -1.81 -14.86 -18.05
CA VAL A 120 -2.84 -14.57 -19.04
C VAL A 120 -2.60 -13.23 -19.75
N SER A 121 -1.90 -12.30 -19.10
CA SER A 121 -1.49 -11.01 -19.64
C SER A 121 -0.45 -11.08 -20.75
N ASP A 122 0.22 -12.22 -20.96
CA ASP A 122 1.24 -12.38 -22.00
C ASP A 122 0.63 -12.40 -23.42
N ARG A 123 -0.69 -12.59 -23.54
CA ARG A 123 -1.39 -12.75 -24.83
C ARG A 123 -1.96 -11.45 -25.37
N TYR A 124 -2.52 -10.61 -24.50
CA TYR A 124 -3.33 -9.47 -24.90
C TYR A 124 -2.87 -8.17 -24.25
N LYS A 125 -2.98 -7.07 -25.01
CA LYS A 125 -2.77 -5.73 -24.48
C LYS A 125 -3.89 -5.37 -23.50
N ALA A 126 -3.55 -4.64 -22.44
CA ALA A 126 -4.55 -4.02 -21.57
C ALA A 126 -5.35 -2.98 -22.37
N LEU A 127 -6.66 -2.97 -22.20
CA LEU A 127 -7.57 -2.05 -22.86
C LEU A 127 -7.87 -0.88 -21.92
N VAL A 128 -7.75 0.34 -22.42
CA VAL A 128 -8.20 1.55 -21.73
C VAL A 128 -9.25 2.23 -22.59
N PHE A 129 -10.43 2.46 -22.01
CA PHE A 129 -11.51 3.20 -22.65
C PHE A 129 -11.71 4.53 -21.95
N ILE A 130 -11.34 5.62 -22.63
CA ILE A 130 -11.66 6.98 -22.20
C ILE A 130 -13.06 7.30 -22.70
N TYR A 131 -14.06 7.12 -21.83
CA TYR A 131 -15.46 7.15 -22.20
C TYR A 131 -16.08 8.55 -22.01
N GLY A 132 -17.13 8.83 -22.78
CA GLY A 132 -17.81 10.12 -22.82
C GLY A 132 -18.91 10.32 -21.77
N GLY A 133 -19.52 11.51 -21.78
CA GLY A 133 -20.62 11.87 -20.87
C GLY A 133 -20.18 12.61 -19.61
N ASN A 134 -21.06 12.64 -18.60
CA ASN A 134 -20.92 13.45 -17.38
C ASN A 134 -20.56 12.65 -16.12
N ASP A 135 -20.33 11.35 -16.25
CA ASP A 135 -19.87 10.52 -15.15
C ASP A 135 -18.39 10.85 -14.84
N ALA A 136 -18.03 10.84 -13.55
CA ALA A 136 -16.70 11.15 -13.05
C ALA A 136 -15.96 9.91 -12.50
N THR A 137 -16.56 8.72 -12.61
CA THR A 137 -16.07 7.50 -11.96
C THR A 137 -15.17 6.70 -12.88
N ALA A 138 -13.98 6.32 -12.42
CA ALA A 138 -13.14 5.37 -13.13
C ALA A 138 -13.31 3.95 -12.56
N TYR A 139 -12.95 2.95 -13.36
CA TYR A 139 -13.07 1.55 -12.99
C TYR A 139 -11.94 0.73 -13.61
N GLY A 140 -11.44 -0.25 -12.88
CA GLY A 140 -10.50 -1.26 -13.36
C GLY A 140 -11.00 -2.67 -13.09
N TRP A 141 -10.95 -3.53 -14.11
CA TRP A 141 -11.31 -4.94 -13.98
C TRP A 141 -10.63 -5.76 -15.09
N GLY A 142 -11.19 -6.93 -15.41
CA GLY A 142 -10.89 -7.62 -16.66
C GLY A 142 -12.02 -8.52 -17.12
N LYS A 143 -11.91 -8.98 -18.37
CA LYS A 143 -12.87 -9.88 -19.00
C LYS A 143 -12.17 -10.75 -20.02
N ASP A 144 -12.56 -12.03 -20.09
CA ASP A 144 -11.97 -13.01 -21.00
C ASP A 144 -10.43 -13.01 -20.96
N SER A 145 -9.86 -12.91 -19.74
CA SER A 145 -8.42 -12.82 -19.52
C SER A 145 -7.74 -11.58 -20.13
N VAL A 146 -8.47 -10.48 -20.29
CA VAL A 146 -7.95 -9.17 -20.72
C VAL A 146 -8.12 -8.18 -19.57
N ALA A 147 -7.06 -7.44 -19.25
CA ALA A 147 -7.12 -6.29 -18.34
C ALA A 147 -7.88 -5.13 -19.00
N ILE A 148 -8.86 -4.56 -18.33
CA ILE A 148 -9.68 -3.47 -18.87
C ILE A 148 -9.85 -2.36 -17.84
N LEU A 149 -9.63 -1.14 -18.33
CA LEU A 149 -9.74 0.12 -17.62
C LEU A 149 -10.77 1.02 -18.31
N TRP A 150 -11.59 1.70 -17.52
CA TRP A 150 -12.54 2.71 -17.99
C TRP A 150 -12.36 3.99 -17.19
N THR A 151 -12.25 5.12 -17.87
CA THR A 151 -12.10 6.40 -17.18
C THR A 151 -12.73 7.54 -17.98
N PRO A 152 -13.39 8.51 -17.34
CA PRO A 152 -13.86 9.71 -18.03
C PRO A 152 -12.70 10.69 -18.23
N ALA A 153 -12.79 11.55 -19.25
CA ALA A 153 -11.75 12.52 -19.57
C ALA A 153 -11.34 13.41 -18.37
N VAL A 154 -12.29 13.80 -17.52
CA VAL A 154 -12.03 14.63 -16.32
C VAL A 154 -11.06 13.99 -15.33
N ARG A 155 -10.89 12.66 -15.34
CA ARG A 155 -9.95 11.97 -14.44
C ARG A 155 -8.54 11.86 -15.04
N VAL A 156 -8.37 12.15 -16.33
CA VAL A 156 -7.09 12.08 -17.06
C VAL A 156 -6.74 13.39 -17.78
N HIS A 157 -7.50 14.46 -17.55
CA HIS A 157 -7.29 15.76 -18.18
C HIS A 157 -5.98 16.44 -17.75
N ARG A 158 -5.44 16.07 -16.58
CA ARG A 158 -4.19 16.60 -16.03
C ARG A 158 -3.32 15.50 -15.45
N TYR A 159 -2.02 15.71 -15.56
CA TYR A 159 -1.00 14.96 -14.83
C TYR A 159 -1.00 15.40 -13.35
N PRO A 160 -0.74 14.50 -12.37
CA PRO A 160 -0.40 13.08 -12.52
C PRO A 160 -1.61 12.19 -12.82
N TYR A 161 -1.39 11.09 -13.55
CA TYR A 161 -2.44 10.14 -13.92
C TYR A 161 -2.66 9.06 -12.86
N GLY A 162 -2.88 9.48 -11.60
CA GLY A 162 -3.11 8.57 -10.47
C GLY A 162 -4.22 7.57 -10.78
N VAL A 163 -5.35 8.02 -11.33
CA VAL A 163 -6.47 7.15 -11.70
C VAL A 163 -6.07 6.01 -12.63
N LEU A 164 -5.17 6.24 -13.61
CA LEU A 164 -4.74 5.20 -14.53
C LEU A 164 -3.90 4.15 -13.79
N ALA A 165 -3.04 4.58 -12.87
CA ALA A 165 -2.23 3.68 -12.05
C ALA A 165 -3.08 2.84 -11.08
N HIS A 166 -4.02 3.48 -10.37
CA HIS A 166 -4.91 2.83 -9.40
C HIS A 166 -5.77 1.75 -10.07
N GLU A 167 -6.49 2.14 -11.12
CA GLU A 167 -7.46 1.26 -11.77
C GLU A 167 -6.77 0.16 -12.59
N LEU A 168 -5.59 0.43 -13.18
CA LEU A 168 -4.75 -0.65 -13.73
C LEU A 168 -4.36 -1.65 -12.64
N GLY A 169 -4.18 -1.20 -11.40
CA GLY A 169 -3.97 -2.06 -10.24
C GLY A 169 -5.09 -3.07 -10.02
N HIS A 170 -6.36 -2.64 -10.12
CA HIS A 170 -7.51 -3.55 -10.05
C HIS A 170 -7.53 -4.55 -11.21
N SER A 171 -7.23 -4.09 -12.43
CA SER A 171 -7.09 -5.00 -13.56
C SER A 171 -6.00 -6.05 -13.33
N PHE A 172 -4.88 -5.67 -12.70
CA PHE A 172 -3.80 -6.58 -12.36
C PHE A 172 -4.18 -7.57 -11.25
N GLN A 173 -4.95 -7.14 -10.25
CA GLN A 173 -5.52 -8.04 -9.23
C GLN A 173 -6.45 -9.08 -9.88
N PHE A 174 -7.30 -8.66 -10.82
CA PHE A 174 -8.14 -9.57 -11.60
C PHE A 174 -7.29 -10.58 -12.39
N MET A 175 -6.26 -10.11 -13.09
CA MET A 175 -5.39 -10.99 -13.88
C MET A 175 -4.62 -11.98 -12.99
N ALA A 176 -4.16 -11.54 -11.81
CA ALA A 176 -3.52 -12.42 -10.83
C ALA A 176 -4.50 -13.51 -10.36
N SER A 177 -5.78 -13.18 -10.19
CA SER A 177 -6.80 -14.18 -9.86
C SER A 177 -7.06 -15.18 -10.99
N CYS A 178 -6.96 -14.75 -12.24
CA CYS A 178 -7.05 -15.64 -13.40
C CYS A 178 -5.85 -16.59 -13.47
N ASP A 179 -4.64 -16.09 -13.19
CA ASP A 179 -3.41 -16.88 -13.21
C ASP A 179 -3.36 -17.91 -12.07
N HIS A 180 -3.81 -17.51 -10.87
CA HIS A 180 -3.69 -18.31 -9.66
C HIS A 180 -4.93 -19.17 -9.35
N GLY A 181 -6.12 -18.74 -9.79
CA GLY A 181 -7.39 -19.41 -9.50
C GLY A 181 -8.02 -19.04 -8.16
N SER A 182 -7.47 -18.05 -7.45
CA SER A 182 -8.03 -17.51 -6.21
C SER A 182 -7.73 -16.01 -6.09
N ALA A 183 -8.53 -15.31 -5.28
CA ALA A 183 -8.43 -13.87 -5.10
C ALA A 183 -8.76 -13.48 -3.65
N PHE A 184 -8.20 -12.35 -3.23
CA PHE A 184 -8.76 -11.64 -2.09
C PHE A 184 -10.06 -10.94 -2.44
N ASN A 185 -10.84 -10.61 -1.42
CA ASN A 185 -12.08 -9.87 -1.53
C ASN A 185 -12.16 -8.81 -0.43
N GLY A 186 -12.86 -7.70 -0.70
CA GLY A 186 -13.09 -6.63 0.26
C GLY A 186 -12.03 -5.52 0.20
N ALA A 187 -11.83 -4.82 1.31
CA ALA A 187 -11.03 -3.59 1.41
C ALA A 187 -9.61 -3.70 0.84
N ILE A 188 -9.01 -4.90 0.89
CA ILE A 188 -7.68 -5.15 0.33
C ILE A 188 -7.56 -4.85 -1.16
N ASN A 189 -8.65 -4.95 -1.93
CA ASN A 189 -8.61 -4.62 -3.37
C ASN A 189 -8.29 -3.12 -3.54
N GLU A 190 -9.00 -2.25 -2.82
CA GLU A 190 -8.74 -0.80 -2.83
C GLU A 190 -7.38 -0.46 -2.22
N MET A 191 -7.06 -1.03 -1.06
CA MET A 191 -5.78 -0.79 -0.38
C MET A 191 -4.60 -1.22 -1.26
N GLY A 192 -4.76 -2.35 -1.96
CA GLY A 192 -3.79 -2.89 -2.89
C GLY A 192 -3.61 -2.01 -4.12
N SER A 193 -4.68 -1.52 -4.71
CA SER A 193 -4.60 -0.60 -5.87
C SER A 193 -3.99 0.75 -5.48
N GLN A 194 -4.29 1.27 -4.29
CA GLN A 194 -3.60 2.45 -3.76
C GLN A 194 -2.13 2.20 -3.49
N TYR A 195 -1.78 1.01 -2.99
CA TYR A 195 -0.38 0.61 -2.83
C TYR A 195 0.34 0.57 -4.19
N LEU A 196 -0.25 -0.07 -5.21
CA LEU A 196 0.32 -0.12 -6.57
C LEU A 196 0.52 1.28 -7.15
N LEU A 197 -0.46 2.17 -7.01
CA LEU A 197 -0.33 3.57 -7.38
C LEU A 197 0.85 4.24 -6.65
N TRP A 198 0.95 4.04 -5.34
CA TRP A 198 1.98 4.68 -4.53
C TRP A 198 3.39 4.16 -4.82
N GLN A 199 3.51 2.98 -5.43
CA GLN A 199 4.79 2.46 -5.92
C GLN A 199 5.29 3.23 -7.16
N VAL A 200 4.38 3.65 -8.05
CA VAL A 200 4.75 4.36 -9.29
C VAL A 200 4.70 5.88 -9.17
N TYR A 201 4.06 6.38 -8.11
CA TYR A 201 4.02 7.78 -7.67
C TYR A 201 4.35 7.89 -6.17
N PRO A 202 5.63 7.87 -5.77
CA PRO A 202 6.03 7.96 -4.35
C PRO A 202 5.53 9.23 -3.64
N ASP A 203 5.26 10.31 -4.39
CA ASP A 203 4.71 11.59 -3.95
C ASP A 203 3.17 11.63 -3.88
N TRP A 204 2.47 10.51 -4.11
CA TRP A 204 1.00 10.41 -4.04
C TRP A 204 0.36 11.03 -2.80
N VAL A 205 0.99 10.82 -1.64
CA VAL A 205 0.51 11.38 -0.35
C VAL A 205 0.51 12.92 -0.32
N ASP A 206 1.15 13.57 -1.28
CA ASP A 206 1.13 15.02 -1.47
C ASP A 206 -0.02 15.46 -2.38
N PHE A 207 -0.11 14.91 -3.60
CA PHE A 207 -1.07 15.38 -4.59
C PHE A 207 -2.49 14.82 -4.38
N GLU A 208 -2.64 13.71 -3.65
CA GLU A 208 -3.92 13.22 -3.12
C GLU A 208 -3.90 13.16 -1.58
N HIS A 209 -3.40 14.23 -0.96
CA HIS A 209 -3.21 14.34 0.50
C HIS A 209 -4.45 13.98 1.35
N PHE A 210 -5.65 14.12 0.79
CA PHE A 210 -6.88 13.75 1.49
C PHE A 210 -6.90 12.28 1.93
N HIS A 211 -6.22 11.36 1.23
CA HIS A 211 -6.12 9.96 1.66
C HIS A 211 -5.32 9.81 2.96
N LEU A 212 -4.13 10.43 3.02
CA LEU A 212 -3.32 10.42 4.24
C LEU A 212 -4.01 11.17 5.38
N ALA A 213 -4.65 12.30 5.09
CA ALA A 213 -5.38 13.07 6.10
C ALA A 213 -6.57 12.31 6.70
N ALA A 214 -7.26 11.47 5.90
CA ALA A 214 -8.30 10.57 6.39
C ALA A 214 -7.71 9.45 7.26
N PHE A 215 -6.64 8.78 6.79
CA PHE A 215 -5.97 7.73 7.54
C PHE A 215 -5.53 8.17 8.94
N LEU A 216 -4.94 9.37 9.07
CA LEU A 216 -4.50 9.91 10.36
C LEU A 216 -5.65 10.12 11.36
N LYS A 217 -6.91 10.19 10.91
CA LYS A 217 -8.11 10.27 11.76
C LYS A 217 -8.69 8.89 12.09
N GLN A 218 -8.23 7.84 11.42
CA GLN A 218 -8.83 6.50 11.43
C GLN A 218 -7.78 5.41 11.73
N THR A 219 -6.61 5.78 12.27
CA THR A 219 -5.52 4.84 12.59
C THR A 219 -5.93 3.74 13.58
N ASN A 220 -6.95 3.99 14.39
CA ASN A 220 -7.51 3.06 15.38
C ASN A 220 -8.38 1.95 14.77
N LEU A 221 -8.87 2.13 13.53
CA LEU A 221 -9.72 1.14 12.87
C LEU A 221 -8.92 -0.10 12.48
N ALA A 222 -9.63 -1.22 12.32
CA ALA A 222 -9.00 -2.49 12.03
C ALA A 222 -8.25 -2.48 10.69
N PHE A 223 -7.20 -3.30 10.57
CA PHE A 223 -6.67 -3.61 9.25
C PHE A 223 -7.77 -4.26 8.40
N LEU A 224 -7.92 -3.83 7.14
CA LEU A 224 -9.02 -4.19 6.23
C LEU A 224 -10.38 -3.54 6.55
N HIS A 225 -10.45 -2.52 7.41
CA HIS A 225 -11.71 -1.82 7.67
C HIS A 225 -12.25 -1.10 6.42
N PRO A 226 -13.54 -1.27 6.04
CA PRO A 226 -14.10 -0.66 4.84
C PRO A 226 -13.96 0.87 4.78
N GLU A 227 -14.12 1.57 5.90
CA GLU A 227 -13.91 3.04 5.94
C GLU A 227 -12.48 3.47 5.62
N ASN A 228 -11.50 2.58 5.80
CA ASN A 228 -10.08 2.85 5.56
C ASN A 228 -9.58 2.28 4.24
N GLN A 229 -10.44 1.66 3.43
CA GLN A 229 -10.02 0.88 2.26
C GLN A 229 -9.25 1.71 1.23
N TYR A 230 -9.58 2.99 1.08
CA TYR A 230 -8.87 3.91 0.18
C TYR A 230 -7.69 4.62 0.84
N HIS A 231 -7.50 4.49 2.16
CA HIS A 231 -6.66 5.38 2.96
C HIS A 231 -5.48 4.66 3.61
N SER A 232 -5.45 3.33 3.64
CA SER A 232 -4.52 2.57 4.49
C SER A 232 -3.53 1.63 3.75
N PRO A 233 -2.93 2.00 2.59
CA PRO A 233 -1.97 1.12 1.91
C PRO A 233 -0.65 0.92 2.68
N PHE A 234 -0.43 1.65 3.77
CA PHE A 234 0.85 1.78 4.47
C PHE A 234 1.39 0.48 5.08
N LEU A 235 0.53 -0.46 5.50
CA LEU A 235 1.01 -1.76 5.99
C LEU A 235 1.60 -2.62 4.86
N LEU A 236 1.11 -2.47 3.62
CA LEU A 236 1.66 -3.16 2.45
C LEU A 236 3.06 -2.61 2.10
N GLU A 237 3.29 -1.32 2.32
CA GLU A 237 4.63 -0.72 2.19
C GLU A 237 5.60 -1.29 3.22
N TYR A 238 5.20 -1.34 4.49
CA TYR A 238 6.04 -1.93 5.53
C TYR A 238 6.38 -3.40 5.25
N TRP A 239 5.42 -4.19 4.76
CA TRP A 239 5.69 -5.58 4.35
C TRP A 239 6.69 -5.67 3.21
N SER A 240 6.70 -4.70 2.30
CA SER A 240 7.61 -4.67 1.15
C SER A 240 9.03 -4.25 1.57
N GLU A 241 9.16 -3.33 2.52
CA GLU A 241 10.45 -3.02 3.16
C GLU A 241 11.02 -4.26 3.87
N LYS A 242 10.15 -5.03 4.53
CA LYS A 242 10.54 -6.21 5.31
C LYS A 242 10.89 -7.43 4.46
N HIS A 243 10.11 -7.72 3.42
CA HIS A 243 10.18 -8.98 2.66
C HIS A 243 10.59 -8.81 1.20
N GLY A 244 10.84 -7.57 0.77
CA GLY A 244 11.16 -7.23 -0.60
C GLY A 244 10.00 -6.59 -1.36
N LEU A 245 10.35 -5.78 -2.35
CA LEU A 245 9.43 -4.95 -3.13
C LEU A 245 8.31 -5.76 -3.84
N ASP A 246 8.58 -7.02 -4.19
CA ASP A 246 7.64 -7.93 -4.86
C ASP A 246 6.67 -8.66 -3.91
N PHE A 247 6.69 -8.35 -2.61
CA PHE A 247 5.94 -9.11 -1.63
C PHE A 247 4.41 -9.00 -1.79
N TYR A 248 3.88 -7.84 -2.19
CA TYR A 248 2.45 -7.73 -2.51
C TYR A 248 2.05 -8.65 -3.69
N GLY A 249 2.88 -8.70 -4.74
CA GLY A 249 2.69 -9.66 -5.83
C GLY A 249 2.75 -11.11 -5.35
N LYS A 250 3.71 -11.44 -4.48
CA LYS A 250 3.80 -12.76 -3.84
C LYS A 250 2.53 -13.11 -3.06
N LEU A 251 1.95 -12.15 -2.34
CA LEU A 251 0.73 -12.33 -1.56
C LEU A 251 -0.46 -12.70 -2.48
N LEU A 252 -0.67 -11.93 -3.55
CA LEU A 252 -1.71 -12.21 -4.55
C LEU A 252 -1.52 -13.57 -5.24
N ASN A 253 -0.28 -13.94 -5.54
CA ASN A 253 0.07 -15.21 -6.17
C ASN A 253 0.13 -16.41 -5.20
N SER A 254 -0.27 -16.22 -3.95
CA SER A 254 -0.22 -17.27 -2.94
C SER A 254 -1.55 -17.49 -2.22
N VAL A 255 -2.56 -16.64 -2.38
CA VAL A 255 -3.83 -16.72 -1.65
C VAL A 255 -4.55 -18.05 -1.89
N ASN A 256 -4.96 -18.75 -0.84
CA ASN A 256 -5.82 -19.93 -0.99
C ASN A 256 -7.31 -19.54 -0.93
N PRO A 257 -8.22 -20.35 -1.52
CA PRO A 257 -9.65 -20.16 -1.34
C PRO A 257 -10.02 -20.05 0.13
N GLY A 258 -10.69 -18.96 0.49
CA GLY A 258 -11.10 -18.70 1.86
C GLY A 258 -9.99 -18.14 2.76
N GLU A 259 -8.84 -17.71 2.27
CA GLU A 259 -7.91 -16.90 3.05
C GLU A 259 -8.18 -15.40 2.89
N ASP A 260 -7.84 -14.64 3.93
CA ASP A 260 -7.67 -13.20 3.83
C ASP A 260 -6.16 -12.84 3.79
N PRO A 261 -5.81 -11.55 3.62
CA PRO A 261 -4.42 -11.12 3.56
C PRO A 261 -3.60 -11.49 4.80
N VAL A 262 -4.19 -11.47 6.00
CA VAL A 262 -3.48 -11.79 7.24
C VAL A 262 -3.19 -13.29 7.33
N MET A 263 -4.17 -14.13 7.01
CA MET A 263 -4.00 -15.58 6.95
C MET A 263 -2.93 -15.97 5.92
N THR A 264 -3.01 -15.39 4.72
CA THR A 264 -2.05 -15.65 3.63
C THR A 264 -0.65 -15.21 4.05
N TYR A 265 -0.51 -14.00 4.60
CA TYR A 265 0.75 -13.45 5.07
C TYR A 265 1.42 -14.40 6.06
N LYS A 266 0.73 -14.74 7.16
CA LYS A 266 1.26 -15.64 8.19
C LYS A 266 1.71 -16.97 7.62
N ARG A 267 0.92 -17.57 6.72
CA ARG A 267 1.26 -18.84 6.08
C ARG A 267 2.52 -18.75 5.22
N ILE A 268 2.64 -17.72 4.38
CA ILE A 268 3.77 -17.63 3.43
C ILE A 268 5.06 -17.10 4.07
N THR A 269 4.96 -16.37 5.19
CA THR A 269 6.11 -15.92 5.98
C THR A 269 6.44 -16.88 7.13
N LYS A 270 5.58 -17.88 7.38
CA LYS A 270 5.71 -18.89 8.44
C LYS A 270 5.80 -18.29 9.84
N ILE A 271 4.98 -17.28 10.10
CA ILE A 271 4.89 -16.64 11.42
C ILE A 271 3.55 -16.96 12.07
N ASP A 272 3.53 -16.95 13.41
CA ASP A 272 2.31 -17.10 14.18
C ASP A 272 1.57 -15.76 14.38
N GLN A 273 0.49 -15.79 15.16
CA GLN A 273 -0.30 -14.60 15.46
C GLN A 273 0.48 -13.56 16.29
N GLU A 274 1.31 -14.01 17.23
CA GLU A 274 2.06 -13.14 18.11
C GLU A 274 3.11 -12.36 17.33
N GLN A 275 3.85 -13.06 16.47
CA GLN A 275 4.84 -12.48 15.57
C GLN A 275 4.19 -11.52 14.57
N PHE A 276 3.00 -11.85 14.03
CA PHE A 276 2.27 -10.92 13.17
C PHE A 276 1.87 -9.64 13.92
N ASN A 277 1.38 -9.75 15.15
CA ASN A 277 1.07 -8.59 15.98
C ASN A 277 2.31 -7.73 16.26
N ASP A 278 3.46 -8.35 16.51
CA ASP A 278 4.72 -7.65 16.72
C ASP A 278 5.15 -6.87 15.47
N GLU A 279 4.95 -7.44 14.29
CA GLU A 279 5.24 -6.76 13.02
C GLU A 279 4.29 -5.61 12.71
N VAL A 280 2.98 -5.79 12.96
CA VAL A 280 2.00 -4.70 12.85
C VAL A 280 2.36 -3.57 13.81
N PHE A 281 2.76 -3.88 15.05
CA PHE A 281 3.14 -2.86 16.02
C PHE A 281 4.42 -2.10 15.64
N ASP A 282 5.42 -2.80 15.10
CA ASP A 282 6.63 -2.13 14.56
C ASP A 282 6.25 -1.17 13.42
N ALA A 283 5.38 -1.61 12.51
CA ALA A 283 4.85 -0.76 11.44
C ALA A 283 4.12 0.48 12.01
N SER A 284 3.21 0.28 12.96
CA SER A 284 2.49 1.38 13.65
C SER A 284 3.44 2.40 14.26
N SER A 285 4.52 1.93 14.89
CA SER A 285 5.54 2.79 15.51
C SER A 285 6.30 3.60 14.48
N ARG A 286 6.64 3.00 13.33
CA ARG A 286 7.27 3.69 12.19
C ARG A 286 6.35 4.69 11.52
N PHE A 287 5.04 4.42 11.48
CA PHE A 287 4.09 5.36 10.89
C PHE A 287 4.00 6.67 11.69
N ILE A 288 4.31 6.69 12.99
CA ILE A 288 4.41 7.94 13.78
C ILE A 288 5.45 8.88 13.19
N THR A 289 6.57 8.31 12.73
CA THR A 289 7.74 9.05 12.24
C THR A 289 7.90 9.01 10.73
N TRP A 290 7.03 8.26 10.03
CA TRP A 290 7.07 7.99 8.60
C TRP A 290 8.44 7.57 8.08
N ASP A 291 9.16 6.77 8.86
CA ASP A 291 10.55 6.46 8.59
C ASP A 291 10.76 5.11 7.90
N LEU A 292 9.97 4.86 6.85
CA LEU A 292 10.15 3.78 5.88
C LEU A 292 11.06 4.27 4.75
N ASP A 293 12.12 3.52 4.44
CA ASP A 293 13.25 3.99 3.64
C ASP A 293 12.84 4.48 2.24
N ARG A 294 11.96 3.76 1.53
CA ARG A 294 11.55 4.11 0.16
C ARG A 294 10.82 5.46 0.10
N VAL A 295 10.04 5.80 1.11
CA VAL A 295 9.09 6.92 1.06
C VAL A 295 9.48 8.08 1.97
N ARG A 296 10.48 7.89 2.85
CA ARG A 296 10.88 8.84 3.90
C ARG A 296 11.12 10.25 3.39
N GLU A 297 11.72 10.39 2.21
CA GLU A 297 12.00 11.72 1.60
C GLU A 297 10.71 12.54 1.45
N VAL A 298 9.63 11.91 0.99
CA VAL A 298 8.32 12.53 0.82
C VAL A 298 7.57 12.59 2.15
N THR A 299 7.53 11.48 2.88
CA THR A 299 6.59 11.29 3.99
C THR A 299 7.05 11.89 5.31
N SER A 300 8.34 12.17 5.49
CA SER A 300 8.89 12.67 6.76
C SER A 300 8.24 13.99 7.23
N LYS A 301 7.78 14.86 6.32
CA LYS A 301 7.03 16.08 6.66
C LYS A 301 5.65 15.82 7.29
N TYR A 302 5.18 14.57 7.26
CA TYR A 302 3.96 14.12 7.92
C TYR A 302 4.22 13.43 9.27
N ALA A 303 5.48 13.28 9.67
CA ALA A 303 5.86 12.74 10.97
C ALA A 303 5.26 13.58 12.11
N ASN A 304 4.99 12.90 13.23
CA ASN A 304 4.55 13.53 14.47
C ASN A 304 3.20 14.27 14.37
N LYS A 305 2.33 13.88 13.42
CA LYS A 305 1.01 14.50 13.18
C LYS A 305 -0.18 13.71 13.75
N HIS A 306 0.06 12.54 14.34
CA HIS A 306 -0.97 11.71 14.97
C HIS A 306 -1.65 12.43 16.12
N LYS A 307 -2.93 12.12 16.31
CA LYS A 307 -3.76 12.65 17.40
C LYS A 307 -4.60 11.53 17.97
N THR A 308 -4.74 11.52 19.28
CA THR A 308 -5.60 10.58 20.01
C THR A 308 -6.22 11.31 21.18
N VAL A 309 -7.52 11.12 21.39
CA VAL A 309 -8.28 11.77 22.44
C VAL A 309 -8.52 10.81 23.59
N PHE A 310 -8.25 11.29 24.79
CA PHE A 310 -8.56 10.62 26.05
C PHE A 310 -9.54 11.46 26.87
N ASN A 311 -10.30 10.78 27.72
CA ASN A 311 -11.13 11.38 28.75
C ASN A 311 -10.46 11.15 30.12
N PRO A 312 -10.33 12.19 30.97
CA PRO A 312 -9.90 12.00 32.35
C PRO A 312 -10.81 11.01 33.10
N SER A 313 -10.24 10.23 33.99
CA SER A 313 -10.91 9.28 34.88
C SER A 313 -10.38 9.44 36.32
N ALA A 314 -10.89 8.64 37.25
CA ALA A 314 -10.50 8.69 38.65
C ALA A 314 -9.00 8.40 38.83
N ASP A 315 -8.43 8.89 39.94
CA ASP A 315 -7.06 8.60 40.38
C ASP A 315 -5.95 8.90 39.35
N GLY A 316 -6.18 9.88 38.47
CA GLY A 316 -5.21 10.31 37.46
C GLY A 316 -5.09 9.37 36.26
N TRP A 317 -6.05 8.46 36.06
CA TRP A 317 -6.16 7.67 34.85
C TRP A 317 -6.79 8.47 33.71
N TYR A 318 -6.41 8.13 32.49
CA TYR A 318 -6.99 8.62 31.26
C TYR A 318 -7.55 7.43 30.48
N GLN A 319 -8.83 7.49 30.13
CA GLN A 319 -9.48 6.45 29.33
C GLN A 319 -9.54 6.86 27.85
N ILE A 320 -9.24 5.93 26.95
CA ILE A 320 -9.35 6.18 25.52
C ILE A 320 -10.77 6.61 25.15
N SER A 321 -10.89 7.66 24.34
CA SER A 321 -12.20 8.10 23.87
C SER A 321 -12.83 7.02 22.97
N LYS A 322 -14.17 6.98 22.94
CA LYS A 322 -14.91 6.01 22.13
C LYS A 322 -14.53 6.06 20.64
N LYS A 323 -14.37 7.24 20.07
CA LYS A 323 -14.04 7.44 18.65
C LYS A 323 -12.64 6.94 18.27
N ASP A 324 -11.70 6.96 19.22
CA ASP A 324 -10.31 6.53 19.00
C ASP A 324 -10.05 5.13 19.57
N CYS A 325 -11.10 4.43 20.00
CA CYS A 325 -11.01 3.07 20.53
C CYS A 325 -10.46 2.14 19.46
N LEU A 326 -9.52 1.28 19.86
CA LEU A 326 -8.81 0.40 18.94
C LEU A 326 -9.72 -0.72 18.45
N GLN A 327 -9.56 -1.10 17.20
CA GLN A 327 -10.03 -2.37 16.65
C GLN A 327 -8.81 -3.21 16.22
N SER A 328 -8.99 -4.50 15.95
CA SER A 328 -7.89 -5.44 15.63
C SER A 328 -6.86 -4.87 14.64
N TYR A 329 -5.58 -4.80 15.04
CA TYR A 329 -4.45 -4.26 14.26
C TYR A 329 -4.43 -2.73 14.05
N GLY A 330 -5.45 -2.01 14.51
CA GLY A 330 -5.43 -0.56 14.60
C GLY A 330 -4.44 -0.07 15.66
N TYR A 331 -4.09 1.22 15.62
CA TYR A 331 -3.16 1.83 16.55
C TYR A 331 -3.52 3.28 16.90
N ASN A 332 -2.98 3.75 18.01
CA ASN A 332 -3.03 5.13 18.45
C ASN A 332 -1.60 5.67 18.62
N GLY A 333 -1.37 6.90 18.14
CA GLY A 333 -0.17 7.67 18.42
C GLY A 333 -0.50 8.79 19.41
N ILE A 334 0.01 8.67 20.63
CA ILE A 334 -0.35 9.54 21.75
C ILE A 334 0.83 10.47 22.05
N ARG A 335 0.68 11.75 21.71
CA ARG A 335 1.74 12.74 21.99
C ARG A 335 1.75 13.08 23.47
N LEU A 336 2.94 13.04 24.06
CA LEU A 336 3.18 13.38 25.46
C LEU A 336 3.98 14.67 25.58
N LYS A 337 3.85 15.36 26.71
CA LYS A 337 4.72 16.48 27.05
C LYS A 337 6.15 15.95 27.26
N VAL A 338 7.13 16.55 26.58
CA VAL A 338 8.54 16.23 26.84
C VAL A 338 8.87 16.70 28.26
N PRO A 339 9.25 15.80 29.18
CA PRO A 339 9.41 16.15 30.57
C PRO A 339 10.79 16.72 30.88
N THR A 340 10.91 17.44 31.99
CA THR A 340 12.21 17.87 32.53
C THR A 340 12.94 16.74 33.27
N VAL A 341 12.21 15.72 33.72
CA VAL A 341 12.77 14.53 34.37
C VAL A 341 13.32 13.55 33.34
N THR A 342 14.34 12.77 33.72
CA THR A 342 15.00 11.81 32.82
C THR A 342 14.28 10.47 32.70
N SER A 343 13.23 10.24 33.49
CA SER A 343 12.44 9.00 33.45
C SER A 343 10.95 9.28 33.64
N VAL A 344 10.15 8.66 32.78
CA VAL A 344 8.69 8.64 32.87
C VAL A 344 8.20 7.23 33.20
N LYS A 345 7.01 7.14 33.77
CA LYS A 345 6.32 5.87 34.05
C LYS A 345 4.96 5.84 33.35
N LEU A 346 4.65 4.69 32.76
CA LEU A 346 3.34 4.31 32.25
C LEU A 346 2.75 3.24 33.16
N GLU A 347 1.49 3.42 33.55
CA GLU A 347 0.61 2.36 34.02
C GLU A 347 -0.44 2.14 32.93
N PHE A 348 -0.59 0.90 32.48
CA PHE A 348 -1.48 0.53 31.39
C PHE A 348 -2.52 -0.46 31.90
N LYS A 349 -3.77 -0.30 31.45
CA LYS A 349 -4.86 -1.21 31.75
C LYS A 349 -5.78 -1.38 30.55
N GLY A 350 -5.77 -2.57 29.95
CA GLY A 350 -6.75 -2.99 28.96
C GLY A 350 -8.12 -3.18 29.60
N MET A 351 -9.18 -2.83 28.88
CA MET A 351 -10.56 -2.83 29.37
C MET A 351 -11.47 -3.71 28.48
N ALA A 352 -10.97 -4.85 28.02
CA ALA A 352 -11.78 -5.79 27.24
C ALA A 352 -13.11 -6.11 27.95
N GLY A 353 -14.22 -6.09 27.22
CA GLY A 353 -15.54 -6.36 27.81
C GLY A 353 -16.19 -5.15 28.51
N ALA A 354 -15.58 -3.97 28.50
CA ALA A 354 -16.15 -2.79 29.16
C ALA A 354 -17.50 -2.37 28.55
N THR A 355 -18.44 -1.99 29.41
CA THR A 355 -19.75 -1.47 29.01
C THR A 355 -19.61 -0.22 28.15
N GLY A 356 -20.46 -0.10 27.12
CA GLY A 356 -20.43 1.01 26.17
C GLY A 356 -19.50 0.81 24.97
N TYR A 357 -18.81 -0.34 24.89
CA TYR A 357 -17.97 -0.75 23.76
C TYR A 357 -18.54 -1.96 23.01
N GLN A 358 -18.16 -2.11 21.74
CA GLN A 358 -18.55 -3.28 20.93
C GLN A 358 -17.72 -4.49 21.35
N ASN A 359 -18.30 -5.36 22.19
CA ASN A 359 -17.63 -6.52 22.77
C ASN A 359 -18.05 -7.82 22.07
N ILE A 360 -17.64 -8.03 20.82
CA ILE A 360 -18.03 -9.23 20.05
C ILE A 360 -17.16 -10.44 20.41
N ILE A 361 -15.85 -10.25 20.54
CA ILE A 361 -14.85 -11.27 20.92
C ILE A 361 -13.84 -10.72 21.96
N PRO A 362 -14.30 -10.27 23.13
CA PRO A 362 -13.44 -9.63 24.14
C PRO A 362 -12.32 -10.55 24.65
N GLU A 363 -12.50 -11.87 24.62
CA GLU A 363 -11.50 -12.88 24.99
C GLU A 363 -10.27 -12.87 24.09
N ASN A 364 -10.39 -12.34 22.87
CA ASN A 364 -9.28 -12.22 21.93
C ASN A 364 -8.48 -10.91 22.08
N ALA A 365 -8.90 -10.01 22.97
CA ALA A 365 -8.28 -8.71 23.13
C ALA A 365 -6.85 -8.83 23.67
N GLY A 366 -5.94 -8.08 23.05
CA GLY A 366 -4.57 -7.93 23.48
C GLY A 366 -4.00 -6.61 23.00
N TRP A 367 -2.92 -6.16 23.62
CA TRP A 367 -2.29 -4.88 23.30
C TRP A 367 -0.78 -5.02 23.09
N ARG A 368 -0.24 -4.11 22.29
CA ARG A 368 1.19 -3.81 22.21
C ARG A 368 1.38 -2.33 22.45
N TYR A 369 2.37 -1.97 23.26
CA TYR A 369 2.64 -0.56 23.53
C TYR A 369 4.10 -0.30 23.89
N CYS A 370 4.59 0.87 23.48
CA CYS A 370 5.93 1.34 23.80
C CYS A 370 6.00 2.87 23.79
N PHE A 371 6.99 3.41 24.49
CA PHE A 371 7.39 4.80 24.29
C PHE A 371 8.22 4.93 23.01
N LEU A 372 8.12 6.09 22.36
CA LEU A 372 8.95 6.49 21.22
C LEU A 372 9.42 7.93 21.46
N ALA A 373 10.73 8.15 21.41
CA ALA A 373 11.30 9.48 21.46
C ALA A 373 11.91 9.86 20.10
N VAL A 374 11.65 11.07 19.64
CA VAL A 374 12.29 11.68 18.48
C VAL A 374 13.15 12.83 18.96
N LYS A 375 14.46 12.75 18.73
CA LYS A 375 15.40 13.79 19.12
C LYS A 375 15.34 15.00 18.18
N GLU A 376 15.86 16.14 18.61
CA GLU A 376 15.97 17.37 17.81
C GLU A 376 16.69 17.16 16.47
N ASN A 377 17.64 16.23 16.41
CA ASN A 377 18.36 15.87 15.19
C ASN A 377 17.60 14.86 14.29
N GLY A 378 16.38 14.47 14.65
CA GLY A 378 15.56 13.49 13.92
C GLY A 378 15.89 12.02 14.19
N GLU A 379 16.82 11.71 15.12
CA GLU A 379 17.08 10.34 15.57
C GLU A 379 15.87 9.80 16.36
N ARG A 380 15.49 8.55 16.10
CA ARG A 380 14.38 7.87 16.78
C ARG A 380 14.91 6.86 17.79
N VAL A 381 14.32 6.86 18.97
CA VAL A 381 14.58 5.86 20.02
C VAL A 381 13.27 5.15 20.34
N TYR A 382 13.15 3.92 19.82
CA TYR A 382 12.02 3.03 20.11
C TYR A 382 12.26 2.35 21.45
N GLY A 383 11.31 2.50 22.36
CA GLY A 383 11.34 1.84 23.67
C GLY A 383 11.05 0.35 23.57
N LYS A 384 11.25 -0.36 24.69
CA LYS A 384 10.85 -1.76 24.82
C LYS A 384 9.33 -1.89 24.59
N VAL A 385 8.94 -2.90 23.79
CA VAL A 385 7.54 -3.24 23.56
C VAL A 385 7.01 -4.08 24.71
N TYR A 386 5.87 -3.66 25.25
CA TYR A 386 5.13 -4.35 26.29
C TYR A 386 3.88 -5.02 25.72
N ARG A 387 3.43 -6.09 26.38
CA ARG A 387 2.38 -7.00 25.87
C ARG A 387 1.30 -7.34 26.89
N SER A 388 1.50 -7.00 28.16
CA SER A 388 0.56 -7.35 29.22
C SER A 388 -0.69 -6.48 29.14
N ASN A 389 -1.83 -7.08 29.46
CA ASN A 389 -3.10 -6.36 29.52
C ASN A 389 -3.13 -5.36 30.68
N GLU A 390 -2.35 -5.60 31.73
CA GLU A 390 -2.10 -4.63 32.80
C GLU A 390 -0.61 -4.59 33.13
N GLY A 391 -0.05 -3.41 33.39
CA GLY A 391 1.38 -3.29 33.68
C GLY A 391 1.84 -1.91 34.07
N SER A 392 3.01 -1.84 34.70
CA SER A 392 3.66 -0.61 35.16
C SER A 392 5.11 -0.60 34.68
N TYR A 393 5.46 0.36 33.82
CA TYR A 393 6.73 0.38 33.11
C TYR A 393 7.39 1.76 33.13
N ARG A 394 8.72 1.79 33.10
CA ARG A 394 9.50 3.03 33.03
C ARG A 394 10.21 3.15 31.69
N PHE A 395 10.40 4.39 31.25
CA PHE A 395 11.20 4.73 30.09
C PHE A 395 12.17 5.85 30.44
N LYS A 396 13.42 5.70 30.01
CA LYS A 396 14.45 6.73 30.16
C LYS A 396 14.36 7.65 28.94
N VAL A 397 13.96 8.90 29.17
CA VAL A 397 13.79 9.88 28.08
C VAL A 397 15.18 10.29 27.59
N PRO A 398 15.52 10.10 26.30
CA PRO A 398 16.79 10.55 25.76
C PRO A 398 16.97 12.07 25.87
N ALA A 399 18.20 12.53 26.06
CA ALA A 399 18.50 13.96 25.99
C ALA A 399 18.14 14.54 24.62
N LYS A 400 17.79 15.83 24.58
CA LYS A 400 17.38 16.55 23.36
C LYS A 400 16.20 15.91 22.64
N THR A 401 15.24 15.38 23.39
CA THR A 401 13.97 14.86 22.83
C THR A 401 13.09 16.03 22.39
N ALA A 402 12.72 16.07 21.12
CA ALA A 402 11.78 17.05 20.57
C ALA A 402 10.33 16.56 20.63
N TYR A 403 10.13 15.25 20.45
CA TYR A 403 8.81 14.62 20.57
C TYR A 403 8.89 13.36 21.43
N LEU A 404 7.97 13.23 22.37
CA LEU A 404 7.74 12.01 23.13
C LEU A 404 6.36 11.46 22.79
N TRP A 405 6.30 10.18 22.47
CA TRP A 405 5.09 9.47 22.09
C TRP A 405 4.91 8.22 22.94
N LEU A 406 3.66 7.86 23.19
CA LEU A 406 3.24 6.51 23.52
C LEU A 406 2.49 5.96 22.32
N VAL A 407 2.91 4.80 21.82
CA VAL A 407 2.23 4.09 20.74
C VAL A 407 1.52 2.89 21.34
N VAL A 408 0.25 2.70 20.99
CA VAL A 408 -0.57 1.56 21.46
C VAL A 408 -1.26 0.94 20.25
N SER A 409 -1.20 -0.38 20.10
CA SER A 409 -1.93 -1.11 19.06
C SER A 409 -2.71 -2.29 19.64
N ALA A 410 -3.83 -2.59 19.00
CA ALA A 410 -4.61 -3.80 19.25
C ALA A 410 -3.93 -5.01 18.60
N ALA A 411 -3.55 -5.97 19.45
CA ALA A 411 -2.87 -7.20 19.09
C ALA A 411 -3.72 -8.45 19.44
N PRO A 412 -4.61 -8.91 18.54
CA PRO A 412 -5.49 -10.06 18.83
C PRO A 412 -4.69 -11.31 19.17
N THR A 413 -5.13 -12.08 20.17
CA THR A 413 -4.56 -13.40 20.45
C THR A 413 -4.87 -14.41 19.34
N VAL A 414 -5.98 -14.21 18.61
CA VAL A 414 -6.39 -15.01 17.45
C VAL A 414 -6.86 -14.07 16.33
N HIS A 415 -6.34 -14.27 15.12
CA HIS A 415 -6.87 -13.57 13.95
C HIS A 415 -8.27 -14.10 13.60
N VAL A 416 -9.23 -13.17 13.55
CA VAL A 416 -10.57 -13.39 13.01
C VAL A 416 -10.72 -12.47 11.80
N LYS A 417 -11.24 -13.01 10.70
CA LYS A 417 -11.52 -12.22 9.50
C LYS A 417 -12.48 -11.09 9.84
N LEU A 418 -12.21 -9.91 9.30
CA LEU A 418 -13.05 -8.75 9.57
C LEU A 418 -14.45 -8.96 8.97
N PRO A 419 -15.53 -8.77 9.74
CA PRO A 419 -16.88 -8.82 9.21
C PRO A 419 -17.13 -7.63 8.27
N ARG A 420 -18.06 -7.78 7.33
CA ARG A 420 -18.43 -6.70 6.40
C ARG A 420 -19.21 -5.58 7.08
N LYS A 421 -19.91 -5.87 8.17
CA LYS A 421 -20.72 -4.89 8.89
C LYS A 421 -19.93 -4.28 10.06
N PRO A 422 -19.77 -2.94 10.12
CA PRO A 422 -18.94 -2.30 11.14
C PRO A 422 -19.38 -2.52 12.59
N ASP A 423 -20.68 -2.70 12.84
CA ASP A 423 -21.27 -2.98 14.16
C ASP A 423 -20.94 -4.37 14.72
N LEU A 424 -20.29 -5.22 13.91
CA LEU A 424 -19.78 -6.54 14.31
C LEU A 424 -18.26 -6.52 14.57
N ILE A 425 -17.62 -5.35 14.56
CA ILE A 425 -16.17 -5.23 14.75
C ILE A 425 -15.89 -4.91 16.21
N SER A 426 -15.10 -5.78 16.87
CA SER A 426 -14.77 -5.57 18.29
C SER A 426 -13.91 -4.33 18.51
N GLU A 427 -14.21 -3.63 19.60
CA GLU A 427 -13.48 -2.46 20.09
C GLU A 427 -12.77 -2.78 21.40
N TRP A 428 -11.52 -2.36 21.54
CA TRP A 428 -10.62 -2.75 22.62
C TRP A 428 -10.16 -1.52 23.41
N PRO A 429 -10.99 -1.06 24.36
CA PRO A 429 -10.66 0.11 25.16
C PRO A 429 -9.53 -0.17 26.13
N TYR A 430 -8.87 0.90 26.57
CA TYR A 430 -7.81 0.85 27.57
C TYR A 430 -7.73 2.18 28.32
N GLN A 431 -7.04 2.16 29.46
CA GLN A 431 -6.65 3.33 30.22
C GLN A 431 -5.14 3.40 30.36
N ILE A 432 -4.64 4.62 30.52
CA ILE A 432 -3.26 4.90 30.85
C ILE A 432 -3.18 5.85 32.03
N LYS A 433 -2.15 5.70 32.85
CA LYS A 433 -1.77 6.69 33.85
C LYS A 433 -0.29 6.99 33.69
N LEU A 434 0.04 8.27 33.71
CA LEU A 434 1.37 8.78 33.41
C LEU A 434 1.97 9.41 34.66
N THR A 435 3.25 9.15 34.93
CA THR A 435 4.00 9.84 35.99
C THR A 435 5.29 10.41 35.42
N GLY A 436 5.57 11.67 35.76
CA GLY A 436 6.72 12.41 35.22
C GLY A 436 6.49 12.98 33.83
N THR A 437 5.33 12.75 33.22
CA THR A 437 4.86 13.36 31.96
C THR A 437 3.33 13.38 31.97
N ASP A 438 2.72 13.97 30.96
CA ASP A 438 1.28 14.11 30.79
C ASP A 438 0.94 14.18 29.29
N LEU A 439 -0.35 14.08 28.94
CA LEU A 439 -0.82 14.27 27.57
C LEU A 439 -0.44 15.68 27.06
N TYR A 440 -0.05 15.80 25.78
CA TYR A 440 0.42 17.06 25.18
C TYR A 440 -0.69 18.10 24.99
#